data_AF-A0A7Y3XWH6-F1
#
_entry.id   AF-A0A7Y3XWH6-F1
#
_cell.length_a   1.000
_cell.length_b   1.000
_cell.length_c   1.000
_cell.angle_alpha   90.00
_cell.angle_beta   90.00
_cell.angle_gamma   90.00
#
_symmetry.space_group_name_H-M   'P 1'
#
loop_
_entity.id
_entity.type
_entity.pdbx_description
1 polymer ?
#
loop_
_entity_poly.entity_id
_entity_poly.type
_entity_poly.pdbx_seq_one_letter_code
_entity_poly.pdbx_strand_id
1 'polypeptide(L)'
;MNNFVLKQLIQLSNMYRVFLYIIAVVFILSNFSCRKKDDDSTNTEIEKEKRMLSEAVKSFLFRQHSYWVYTNSTNGNLDSLVVIATKNDFCYDAHPKYGGGKYVKEYVETTYNYFVGSQNASYNYWEYAMYDYIKHQGGGEYGQYGQPIFSCTKTIGAEFNGLVLEELFPTMVINGITFNDVRKFKLVAEKQIYPKIFQEDRLLYYSPYVGLVKKVIMPTSGDTTTLELLRWNVIPY
;
A
#
# COMPACT_ATOMS: atom_id res chain seq x y z
N MET A 1 83.26 26.74 30.68
CA MET A 1 81.78 26.70 30.79
C MET A 1 81.42 25.72 31.89
N ASN A 2 80.66 26.15 32.90
CA ASN A 2 80.58 25.47 34.19
C ASN A 2 79.73 24.18 34.10
N ASN A 3 80.25 23.03 34.56
CA ASN A 3 79.57 21.72 34.50
C ASN A 3 78.17 21.76 35.16
N PHE A 4 77.97 22.69 36.09
CA PHE A 4 76.70 22.97 36.73
C PHE A 4 75.65 23.58 35.78
N VAL A 5 76.07 24.54 34.94
CA VAL A 5 75.18 25.20 33.96
C VAL A 5 74.75 24.22 32.88
N LEU A 6 75.65 23.33 32.45
CA LEU A 6 75.33 22.29 31.47
C LEU A 6 74.30 21.28 32.03
N LYS A 7 74.44 20.88 33.30
CA LYS A 7 73.45 19.99 33.95
C LYS A 7 72.08 20.65 34.11
N GLN A 8 72.02 21.94 34.45
CA GLN A 8 70.76 22.68 34.53
C GLN A 8 70.08 22.82 33.16
N LEU A 9 70.84 23.09 32.09
CA LEU A 9 70.31 23.16 30.73
C LEU A 9 69.77 21.80 30.24
N ILE A 10 70.45 20.69 30.58
CA ILE A 10 69.97 19.34 30.26
C ILE A 10 68.69 19.01 31.04
N GLN A 11 68.61 19.37 32.32
CA GLN A 11 67.38 19.21 33.11
C GLN A 11 66.21 20.02 32.55
N LEU A 12 66.43 21.29 32.20
CA LEU A 12 65.39 22.13 31.57
C LEU A 12 64.94 21.55 30.23
N SER A 13 65.87 21.08 29.39
CA SER A 13 65.55 20.42 28.12
C SER A 13 64.70 19.17 28.32
N ASN A 14 65.04 18.34 29.31
CA ASN A 14 64.27 17.14 29.62
C ASN A 14 62.88 17.47 30.19
N MET A 15 62.77 18.47 31.05
CA MET A 15 61.48 18.96 31.54
C MET A 15 60.60 19.50 30.41
N TYR A 16 61.18 20.23 29.46
CA TYR A 16 60.46 20.77 28.31
C TYR A 16 59.97 19.65 27.38
N ARG A 17 60.78 18.61 27.15
CA ARG A 17 60.38 17.41 26.41
C ARG A 17 59.23 16.68 27.09
N VAL A 18 59.31 16.48 28.41
CA VAL A 18 58.24 15.84 29.19
C VAL A 18 56.95 16.66 29.12
N PHE A 19 57.05 17.99 29.22
CA PHE A 19 55.90 18.89 29.11
C PHE A 19 55.26 18.82 27.71
N LEU A 20 56.07 18.79 26.65
CA LEU A 20 55.59 18.57 25.29
C LEU A 20 54.91 17.21 25.10
N TYR A 21 55.44 16.13 25.71
CA TYR A 21 54.79 14.81 25.69
C TYR A 21 53.44 14.84 26.40
N ILE A 22 53.34 15.51 27.55
CA ILE A 22 52.08 15.65 28.29
C ILE A 22 51.05 16.42 27.45
N ILE A 23 51.44 17.54 26.83
CA ILE A 23 50.56 18.31 25.93
C ILE A 23 50.12 17.44 24.75
N ALA A 24 51.04 16.72 24.10
CA ALA A 24 50.70 15.84 22.98
C ALA A 24 49.73 14.72 23.39
N VAL A 25 49.94 14.10 24.55
CA VAL A 25 49.03 13.08 25.10
C VAL A 25 47.66 13.67 25.44
N VAL A 26 47.60 14.85 26.05
CA VAL A 26 46.32 15.55 26.31
C VAL A 26 45.62 15.91 24.98
N PHE A 27 46.36 16.35 23.96
CA PHE A 27 45.80 16.64 22.64
C PHE A 27 45.26 15.38 21.97
N ILE A 28 46.00 14.26 22.01
CA ILE A 28 45.55 12.97 21.48
C ILE A 28 44.32 12.48 22.25
N LEU A 29 44.32 12.52 23.58
CA LEU A 29 43.19 12.11 24.41
C LEU A 29 41.96 13.01 24.21
N SER A 30 42.13 14.32 23.99
CA SER A 30 41.02 15.23 23.68
C SER A 30 40.39 14.96 22.30
N ASN A 31 41.18 14.48 21.32
CA ASN A 31 40.66 14.01 20.03
C ASN A 31 39.97 12.64 20.13
N PHE A 32 40.36 11.78 21.08
CA PHE A 32 39.67 10.51 21.34
C PHE A 32 38.40 10.68 22.19
N SER A 33 38.33 11.69 23.06
CA SER A 33 37.17 11.95 23.91
C SER A 33 36.06 12.78 23.24
N CYS A 34 36.28 13.21 21.99
CA CYS A 34 35.28 13.93 21.19
C CYS A 34 34.79 13.14 19.97
N ARG A 35 34.95 11.80 19.97
CA ARG A 35 33.96 10.98 19.26
C ARG A 35 32.71 10.94 20.14
N LYS A 36 31.74 11.80 19.82
CA LYS A 36 30.35 11.40 20.01
C LYS A 36 30.29 9.95 19.53
N LYS A 37 29.87 9.02 20.40
CA LYS A 37 29.11 7.90 19.88
C LYS A 37 27.97 8.58 19.15
N ASP A 38 28.12 8.71 17.84
CA ASP A 38 26.94 8.71 17.00
C ASP A 38 26.28 7.40 17.38
N ASP A 39 25.27 7.56 18.24
CA ASP A 39 24.27 6.56 18.47
C ASP A 39 23.71 6.28 17.08
N ASP A 40 24.31 5.28 16.43
CA ASP A 40 23.85 4.59 15.23
C ASP A 40 22.52 3.84 15.51
N SER A 41 21.77 4.28 16.53
CA SER A 41 20.39 3.96 16.82
C SER A 41 19.41 4.93 16.13
N THR A 42 19.87 6.02 15.52
CA THR A 42 18.97 6.97 14.83
C THR A 42 18.76 6.71 13.34
N ASN A 43 19.53 5.84 12.68
CA ASN A 43 19.28 5.47 11.28
C ASN A 43 18.66 4.08 11.08
N THR A 44 18.76 3.17 12.06
CA THR A 44 18.21 1.81 11.94
C THR A 44 16.79 1.68 12.49
N GLU A 45 16.30 2.64 13.27
CA GLU A 45 14.89 2.69 13.71
C GLU A 45 14.00 3.54 12.80
N ILE A 46 14.54 4.53 12.07
CA ILE A 46 13.75 5.31 11.08
C ILE A 46 13.48 4.48 9.82
N GLU A 47 14.28 3.45 9.52
CA GLU A 47 14.00 2.52 8.42
C GLU A 47 12.91 1.48 8.73
N LYS A 48 12.41 1.40 9.96
CA LYS A 48 11.25 0.58 10.28
C LYS A 48 9.96 1.40 10.14
N GLU A 49 9.15 0.97 9.18
CA GLU A 49 7.71 1.21 9.01
C GLU A 49 7.24 2.19 7.93
N LYS A 50 7.95 2.25 6.79
CA LYS A 50 7.31 2.50 5.49
C LYS A 50 6.84 1.18 4.87
N ARG A 51 5.53 1.03 4.69
CA ARG A 51 4.92 -0.10 3.97
C ARG A 51 4.60 0.35 2.55
N MET A 52 5.42 -0.10 1.60
CA MET A 52 5.21 0.13 0.17
C MET A 52 4.08 -0.75 -0.37
N LEU A 53 3.46 -0.33 -1.48
CA LEU A 53 2.50 -1.17 -2.19
C LEU A 53 3.16 -2.47 -2.64
N SER A 54 2.53 -3.60 -2.30
CA SER A 54 2.94 -4.91 -2.73
C SER A 54 2.83 -5.05 -4.25
N GLU A 55 3.82 -5.70 -4.86
CA GLU A 55 3.84 -6.05 -6.29
C GLU A 55 2.56 -6.75 -6.73
N ALA A 56 1.96 -7.54 -5.83
CA ALA A 56 0.72 -8.26 -6.12
C ALA A 56 -0.48 -7.33 -6.31
N VAL A 57 -0.46 -6.11 -5.77
CA VAL A 57 -1.51 -5.10 -5.98
C VAL A 57 -1.22 -4.24 -7.21
N LYS A 58 0.06 -4.04 -7.56
CA LYS A 58 0.48 -3.19 -8.68
C LYS A 58 -0.09 -3.62 -10.03
N SER A 59 -0.27 -4.93 -10.23
CA SER A 59 -0.90 -5.47 -11.45
C SER A 59 -2.39 -5.11 -11.58
N PHE A 60 -3.00 -4.46 -10.59
CA PHE A 60 -4.38 -3.99 -10.62
C PHE A 60 -4.47 -2.46 -10.51
N LEU A 61 -3.35 -1.75 -10.71
CA LEU A 61 -3.31 -0.29 -10.74
C LEU A 61 -3.35 0.21 -12.18
N PHE A 62 -4.25 1.16 -12.43
CA PHE A 62 -4.53 1.67 -13.76
C PHE A 62 -4.53 3.20 -13.75
N ARG A 63 -3.89 3.80 -14.76
CA ARG A 63 -3.83 5.26 -14.92
C ARG A 63 -5.12 5.79 -15.55
N GLN A 64 -5.30 7.11 -15.46
CA GLN A 64 -6.36 7.85 -16.16
C GLN A 64 -6.47 7.45 -17.63
N HIS A 65 -7.70 7.42 -18.14
CA HIS A 65 -8.09 6.94 -19.48
C HIS A 65 -8.08 5.41 -19.68
N SER A 66 -7.75 4.63 -18.65
CA SER A 66 -8.07 3.20 -18.66
C SER A 66 -9.59 3.00 -18.60
N TYR A 67 -10.12 2.01 -19.31
CA TYR A 67 -11.55 1.73 -19.35
C TYR A 67 -11.87 0.23 -19.46
N TRP A 68 -13.09 -0.12 -19.05
CA TRP A 68 -13.71 -1.43 -19.16
C TRP A 68 -15.13 -1.28 -19.67
N VAL A 69 -15.51 -2.15 -20.59
CA VAL A 69 -16.88 -2.27 -21.10
C VAL A 69 -17.35 -3.69 -20.82
N TYR A 70 -18.47 -3.79 -20.13
CA TYR A 70 -19.10 -5.04 -19.73
C TYR A 70 -20.40 -5.23 -20.52
N THR A 71 -20.75 -6.49 -20.73
CA THR A 71 -22.08 -6.89 -21.17
C THR A 71 -22.81 -7.54 -19.99
N ASN A 72 -24.07 -7.18 -19.80
CA ASN A 72 -24.95 -7.85 -18.87
C ASN A 72 -25.49 -9.12 -19.55
N SER A 73 -25.09 -10.29 -19.06
CA SER A 73 -25.46 -11.58 -19.66
C SER A 73 -26.96 -11.88 -19.53
N THR A 74 -27.68 -11.19 -18.65
CA THR A 74 -29.12 -11.38 -18.42
C THR A 74 -29.98 -10.63 -19.43
N ASN A 75 -29.60 -9.40 -19.81
CA ASN A 75 -30.43 -8.54 -20.67
C ASN A 75 -29.71 -7.97 -21.91
N GLY A 76 -28.42 -8.28 -22.08
CA GLY A 76 -27.59 -7.80 -23.20
C GLY A 76 -27.19 -6.33 -23.13
N ASN A 77 -27.56 -5.60 -22.07
CA ASN A 77 -27.20 -4.19 -21.93
C ASN A 77 -25.70 -4.03 -21.70
N LEU A 78 -25.15 -2.95 -22.25
CA LEU A 78 -23.77 -2.57 -22.04
C LEU A 78 -23.63 -1.67 -20.83
N ASP A 79 -22.50 -1.84 -20.17
CA ASP A 79 -22.08 -1.05 -19.04
C ASP A 79 -20.60 -0.68 -19.18
N SER A 80 -20.15 0.43 -18.60
CA SER A 80 -18.76 0.82 -18.72
C SER A 80 -18.23 1.63 -17.54
N LEU A 81 -16.94 1.46 -17.32
CA LEU A 81 -16.16 2.10 -16.26
C LEU A 81 -14.93 2.74 -16.90
N VAL A 82 -14.60 3.97 -16.53
CA VAL A 82 -13.38 4.66 -16.96
C VAL A 82 -12.66 5.27 -15.77
N VAL A 83 -11.33 5.25 -15.77
CA VAL A 83 -10.53 6.02 -14.81
C VAL A 83 -10.49 7.47 -15.24
N ILE A 84 -11.01 8.37 -14.41
CA ILE A 84 -11.00 9.82 -14.67
C ILE A 84 -9.89 10.57 -13.92
N ALA A 85 -9.37 10.01 -12.84
CA ALA A 85 -8.25 10.59 -12.11
C ALA A 85 -7.52 9.51 -11.30
N THR A 86 -6.23 9.73 -11.07
CA THR A 86 -5.40 8.92 -10.16
C THR A 86 -4.59 9.85 -9.26
N LYS A 87 -4.59 9.61 -7.97
CA LYS A 87 -3.80 10.31 -6.95
C LYS A 87 -2.93 9.31 -6.21
N ASN A 88 -1.70 9.69 -5.89
CA ASN A 88 -0.77 8.88 -5.10
C ASN A 88 -0.28 9.69 -3.89
N ASP A 89 -0.13 9.04 -2.74
CA ASP A 89 0.42 9.69 -1.55
C ASP A 89 0.77 8.64 -0.47
N PHE A 90 1.23 9.11 0.68
CA PHE A 90 1.38 8.30 1.89
C PHE A 90 0.37 8.74 2.96
N CYS A 91 -0.17 7.77 3.70
CA CYS A 91 -1.00 8.04 4.88
C CYS A 91 -0.37 7.47 6.15
N TYR A 92 -0.70 8.05 7.29
CA TYR A 92 -0.18 7.65 8.60
C TYR A 92 -1.25 6.88 9.37
N ASP A 93 -0.91 5.69 9.88
CA ASP A 93 -1.75 4.96 10.83
C ASP A 93 -1.42 5.38 12.27
N ALA A 94 -2.42 5.91 12.99
CA ALA A 94 -2.28 6.30 14.39
C ALA A 94 -2.81 5.18 15.29
N HIS A 95 -1.94 4.32 15.82
CA HIS A 95 -2.34 3.36 16.84
C HIS A 95 -2.56 4.06 18.20
N PRO A 96 -3.74 3.91 18.86
CA PRO A 96 -4.07 4.73 20.03
C PRO A 96 -3.76 4.05 21.38
N LYS A 97 -2.57 3.44 21.57
CA LYS A 97 -2.25 2.89 22.91
C LYS A 97 -0.89 3.22 23.52
N TYR A 98 0.18 3.54 22.79
CA TYR A 98 1.51 3.70 23.42
C TYR A 98 2.43 4.76 22.80
N GLY A 99 1.91 5.95 22.46
CA GLY A 99 2.73 7.18 22.40
C GLY A 99 3.86 7.27 21.37
N GLY A 100 4.01 6.31 20.45
CA GLY A 100 4.93 6.39 19.31
C GLY A 100 4.17 6.21 18.01
N GLY A 101 4.01 7.29 17.23
CA GLY A 101 3.50 7.19 15.86
C GLY A 101 4.58 6.62 14.92
N LYS A 102 4.29 6.11 13.72
CA LYS A 102 3.05 5.94 12.94
C LYS A 102 3.49 5.10 11.73
N TYR A 103 2.88 3.95 11.46
CA TYR A 103 3.14 3.24 10.20
C TYR A 103 2.80 4.18 9.03
N VAL A 104 3.75 4.38 8.12
CA VAL A 104 3.54 5.12 6.88
C VAL A 104 3.15 4.12 5.81
N LYS A 105 1.95 4.24 5.26
CA LYS A 105 1.41 3.34 4.23
C LYS A 105 1.30 4.10 2.92
N GLU A 106 1.87 3.54 1.85
CA GLU A 106 1.65 4.05 0.49
C GLU A 106 0.23 3.73 0.04
N TYR A 107 -0.41 4.70 -0.63
CA TYR A 107 -1.67 4.47 -1.33
C TYR A 107 -1.71 5.10 -2.73
N VAL A 108 -2.52 4.49 -3.59
CA VAL A 108 -2.88 5.00 -4.92
C VAL A 108 -4.40 5.01 -5.01
N GLU A 109 -4.99 6.19 -5.08
CA GLU A 109 -6.43 6.41 -5.25
C GLU A 109 -6.77 6.61 -6.73
N THR A 110 -7.72 5.83 -7.21
CA THR A 110 -8.24 5.81 -8.58
C THR A 110 -9.71 6.20 -8.54
N THR A 111 -10.02 7.34 -9.14
CA THR A 111 -11.39 7.80 -9.32
C THR A 111 -11.92 7.25 -10.63
N TYR A 112 -13.02 6.50 -10.57
CA TYR A 112 -13.70 6.03 -11.76
C TYR A 112 -14.98 6.81 -12.00
N ASN A 113 -15.30 6.97 -13.28
CA ASN A 113 -16.63 7.37 -13.72
C ASN A 113 -17.31 6.19 -14.41
N TYR A 114 -18.62 6.20 -14.33
CA TYR A 114 -19.48 5.14 -14.78
C TYR A 114 -20.43 5.67 -15.85
N PHE A 115 -20.59 4.93 -16.95
CA PHE A 115 -21.56 5.31 -17.99
C PHE A 115 -22.50 4.13 -18.23
N VAL A 116 -23.79 4.31 -17.90
CA VAL A 116 -24.85 3.34 -18.25
C VAL A 116 -26.03 3.99 -18.93
N GLY A 117 -26.68 3.15 -19.74
CA GLY A 117 -28.07 3.27 -20.15
C GLY A 117 -29.12 2.75 -19.14
N SER A 118 -28.74 2.20 -17.98
CA SER A 118 -29.70 1.88 -16.91
C SER A 118 -29.72 3.00 -15.87
N GLN A 119 -30.82 3.75 -15.86
CA GLN A 119 -31.08 4.86 -14.96
C GLN A 119 -30.93 4.45 -13.49
N ASN A 120 -30.38 5.35 -12.68
CA ASN A 120 -30.33 5.33 -11.20
C ASN A 120 -29.22 4.54 -10.50
N ALA A 121 -27.96 4.91 -10.73
CA ALA A 121 -26.89 4.50 -9.81
C ALA A 121 -25.84 5.61 -9.67
N SER A 122 -26.03 6.51 -8.71
CA SER A 122 -25.05 7.51 -8.28
C SER A 122 -23.88 6.85 -7.49
N TYR A 123 -23.24 5.84 -8.07
CA TYR A 123 -22.08 5.19 -7.46
C TYR A 123 -20.82 5.67 -8.16
N ASN A 124 -20.25 6.77 -7.68
CA ASN A 124 -18.84 7.05 -7.96
C ASN A 124 -18.04 5.89 -7.34
N TYR A 125 -17.44 5.07 -8.20
CA TYR A 125 -16.46 4.08 -7.77
C TYR A 125 -15.17 4.85 -7.49
N TRP A 126 -14.90 5.11 -6.21
CA TRP A 126 -13.58 5.57 -5.78
C TRP A 126 -12.88 4.34 -5.26
N GLU A 127 -11.84 3.89 -5.96
CA GLU A 127 -11.02 2.81 -5.44
C GLU A 127 -9.68 3.35 -5.01
N TYR A 128 -9.05 2.72 -4.04
CA TYR A 128 -7.66 3.00 -3.76
C TYR A 128 -6.94 1.75 -3.30
N ALA A 129 -5.73 1.59 -3.79
CA ALA A 129 -4.81 0.60 -3.31
C ALA A 129 -4.06 1.12 -2.09
N MET A 130 -3.90 0.30 -1.06
CA MET A 130 -3.13 0.64 0.12
C MET A 130 -2.40 -0.61 0.62
N TYR A 131 -1.07 -0.56 0.62
CA TYR A 131 -0.18 -1.67 1.00
C TYR A 131 -0.46 -2.99 0.23
N ASP A 132 -1.43 -3.79 0.68
CA ASP A 132 -1.76 -5.13 0.12
C ASP A 132 -3.21 -5.25 -0.36
N TYR A 133 -3.96 -4.15 -0.37
CA TYR A 133 -5.39 -4.15 -0.58
C TYR A 133 -5.80 -3.21 -1.70
N ILE A 134 -6.88 -3.55 -2.41
CA ILE A 134 -7.68 -2.60 -3.20
C ILE A 134 -8.99 -2.41 -2.46
N LYS A 135 -9.44 -1.17 -2.34
CA LYS A 135 -10.66 -0.77 -1.61
C LYS A 135 -11.57 0.02 -2.52
N HIS A 136 -12.87 0.02 -2.25
CA HIS A 136 -13.92 0.79 -2.91
C HIS A 136 -14.66 1.64 -1.86
N GLN A 137 -14.88 2.93 -2.14
CA GLN A 137 -15.54 3.97 -1.33
C GLN A 137 -15.07 4.08 0.14
N GLY A 138 -14.65 5.28 0.56
CA GLY A 138 -14.35 5.63 1.96
C GLY A 138 -15.24 6.76 2.46
N GLY A 139 -15.60 6.77 3.75
CA GLY A 139 -16.33 7.86 4.39
C GLY A 139 -16.37 7.79 5.93
N GLY A 140 -16.44 8.96 6.59
CA GLY A 140 -16.52 9.15 8.05
C GLY A 140 -15.25 9.69 8.71
N GLU A 141 -15.31 10.01 10.01
CA GLU A 141 -14.16 10.42 10.86
C GLU A 141 -13.03 9.35 10.86
N TYR A 142 -13.40 8.12 10.49
CA TYR A 142 -12.54 6.96 10.23
C TYR A 142 -12.67 6.43 8.79
N GLY A 143 -12.76 7.29 7.77
CA GLY A 143 -12.73 6.91 6.34
C GLY A 143 -11.48 6.14 5.88
N GLN A 144 -10.67 5.63 6.80
CA GLN A 144 -9.29 5.21 6.62
C GLN A 144 -9.14 3.94 5.77
N TYR A 145 -10.16 3.08 5.68
CA TYR A 145 -9.96 1.75 5.09
C TYR A 145 -10.89 1.34 3.96
N GLY A 146 -11.96 2.07 3.65
CA GLY A 146 -12.88 1.71 2.56
C GLY A 146 -13.42 0.28 2.61
N GLN A 147 -14.26 -0.12 1.66
CA GLN A 147 -14.66 -1.51 1.50
C GLN A 147 -13.57 -2.26 0.74
N PRO A 148 -12.87 -3.24 1.33
CA PRO A 148 -11.90 -4.01 0.57
C PRO A 148 -12.59 -4.86 -0.48
N ILE A 149 -12.09 -4.78 -1.70
CA ILE A 149 -12.58 -5.56 -2.84
C ILE A 149 -11.55 -6.61 -3.27
N PHE A 150 -10.29 -6.45 -2.84
CA PHE A 150 -9.19 -7.35 -3.14
C PHE A 150 -8.10 -7.28 -2.07
N SER A 151 -7.50 -8.41 -1.74
CA SER A 151 -6.39 -8.52 -0.79
C SER A 151 -5.38 -9.55 -1.26
N CYS A 152 -4.11 -9.17 -1.33
CA CYS A 152 -3.03 -10.05 -1.82
C CYS A 152 -2.40 -10.95 -0.76
N THR A 153 -2.56 -10.62 0.52
CA THR A 153 -1.81 -11.25 1.62
C THR A 153 -2.70 -11.91 2.67
N LYS A 154 -4.02 -11.93 2.44
CA LYS A 154 -4.95 -12.64 3.33
C LYS A 154 -5.02 -14.09 2.89
N THR A 155 -4.71 -14.97 3.83
CA THR A 155 -4.98 -16.40 3.69
C THR A 155 -6.46 -16.62 3.40
N ILE A 156 -6.76 -17.61 2.55
CA ILE A 156 -8.13 -18.08 2.34
C ILE A 156 -8.75 -18.37 3.72
N GLY A 157 -9.87 -17.71 4.03
CA GLY A 157 -10.58 -17.81 5.32
C GLY A 157 -10.24 -16.76 6.39
N ALA A 158 -9.25 -15.87 6.18
CA ALA A 158 -8.99 -14.75 7.09
C ALA A 158 -10.02 -13.62 6.85
N GLU A 159 -10.85 -13.30 7.85
CA GLU A 159 -11.91 -12.30 7.68
C GLU A 159 -11.35 -10.89 7.45
N PHE A 160 -11.80 -10.27 6.36
CA PHE A 160 -11.51 -8.89 6.01
C PHE A 160 -12.76 -8.22 5.42
N ASN A 161 -13.66 -7.75 6.30
CA ASN A 161 -14.91 -7.07 5.96
C ASN A 161 -15.78 -7.83 4.94
N GLY A 162 -16.01 -9.12 5.18
CA GLY A 162 -16.84 -9.97 4.32
C GLY A 162 -16.18 -10.41 3.00
N LEU A 163 -14.94 -10.01 2.71
CA LEU A 163 -14.19 -10.52 1.56
C LEU A 163 -13.61 -11.91 1.85
N VAL A 164 -13.84 -12.84 0.94
CA VAL A 164 -13.34 -14.22 0.98
C VAL A 164 -12.75 -14.56 -0.37
N LEU A 165 -11.47 -14.96 -0.43
CA LEU A 165 -10.92 -15.60 -1.63
C LEU A 165 -11.48 -17.02 -1.71
N GLU A 166 -12.30 -17.31 -2.71
CA GLU A 166 -12.92 -18.63 -2.88
C GLU A 166 -12.08 -19.56 -3.73
N GLU A 167 -11.53 -19.04 -4.83
CA GLU A 167 -10.94 -19.91 -5.86
C GLU A 167 -9.88 -19.17 -6.71
N LEU A 168 -8.91 -19.94 -7.21
CA LEU A 168 -7.87 -19.49 -8.14
C LEU A 168 -7.98 -20.31 -9.42
N PHE A 169 -8.13 -19.64 -10.55
CA PHE A 169 -8.20 -20.26 -11.86
C PHE A 169 -6.93 -19.93 -12.63
N PRO A 170 -6.14 -20.93 -13.07
CA PRO A 170 -5.00 -20.68 -13.94
C PRO A 170 -5.41 -19.96 -15.23
N THR A 171 -6.57 -20.35 -15.77
CA THR A 171 -7.20 -19.72 -16.93
C THR A 171 -8.71 -19.71 -16.79
N MET A 172 -9.38 -18.69 -17.32
CA MET A 172 -10.83 -18.62 -17.41
C MET A 172 -11.26 -17.96 -18.73
N VAL A 173 -12.26 -18.54 -19.40
CA VAL A 173 -12.86 -17.94 -20.60
C VAL A 173 -14.10 -17.15 -20.18
N ILE A 174 -14.10 -15.86 -20.49
CA ILE A 174 -15.25 -14.97 -20.26
C ILE A 174 -15.55 -14.28 -21.59
N ASN A 175 -16.79 -14.41 -22.08
CA ASN A 175 -17.22 -13.79 -23.33
C ASN A 175 -16.30 -14.10 -24.53
N GLY A 176 -15.80 -15.34 -24.62
CA GLY A 176 -14.89 -15.79 -25.67
C GLY A 176 -13.42 -15.35 -25.51
N ILE A 177 -13.08 -14.65 -24.43
CA ILE A 177 -11.75 -14.13 -24.14
C ILE A 177 -11.11 -14.94 -23.01
N THR A 178 -9.89 -15.42 -23.23
CA THR A 178 -9.13 -16.15 -22.20
C THR A 178 -8.35 -15.18 -21.32
N PHE A 179 -8.63 -15.24 -20.01
CA PHE A 179 -7.91 -14.53 -18.97
C PHE A 179 -7.04 -15.52 -18.18
N ASN A 180 -5.87 -15.07 -17.73
CA ASN A 180 -4.94 -15.87 -16.94
C ASN A 180 -4.98 -15.46 -15.47
N ASP A 181 -4.63 -16.40 -14.59
CA ASP A 181 -4.48 -16.21 -13.14
C ASP A 181 -5.69 -15.52 -12.49
N VAL A 182 -6.90 -15.93 -12.88
CA VAL A 182 -8.14 -15.32 -12.43
C VAL A 182 -8.42 -15.69 -10.97
N ARG A 183 -8.58 -14.67 -10.14
CA ARG A 183 -8.86 -14.81 -8.71
C ARG A 183 -10.33 -14.51 -8.45
N LYS A 184 -11.06 -15.45 -7.87
CA LYS A 184 -12.48 -15.30 -7.52
C LYS A 184 -12.63 -14.98 -6.04
N PHE A 185 -13.23 -13.83 -5.77
CA PHE A 185 -13.58 -13.39 -4.43
C PHE A 185 -15.08 -13.41 -4.26
N LYS A 186 -15.54 -13.91 -3.11
CA LYS A 186 -16.88 -13.68 -2.62
C LYS A 186 -16.87 -12.54 -1.61
N LEU A 187 -17.78 -11.63 -1.81
CA LEU A 187 -18.07 -10.54 -0.90
C LEU A 187 -19.41 -10.83 -0.25
N VAL A 188 -19.39 -11.10 1.06
CA VAL A 188 -20.57 -11.47 1.86
C VAL A 188 -21.18 -10.20 2.45
N ALA A 189 -22.40 -9.85 2.02
CA ALA A 189 -23.07 -8.59 2.37
C ALA A 189 -23.28 -8.40 3.88
N GLU A 190 -23.77 -9.43 4.56
CA GLU A 190 -24.07 -9.39 5.99
C GLU A 190 -22.83 -9.18 6.88
N LYS A 191 -21.64 -9.52 6.37
CA LYS A 191 -20.37 -9.39 7.09
C LYS A 191 -19.69 -8.03 6.89
N GLN A 192 -20.37 -7.09 6.24
CA GLN A 192 -19.81 -5.78 5.96
C GLN A 192 -20.12 -4.74 7.02
N ILE A 193 -19.17 -3.84 7.26
CA ILE A 193 -19.28 -2.72 8.21
C ILE A 193 -20.42 -1.75 7.82
N TYR A 194 -20.74 -1.63 6.53
CA TYR A 194 -21.83 -0.77 6.03
C TYR A 194 -22.88 -1.58 5.24
N PRO A 195 -23.67 -2.44 5.92
CA PRO A 195 -24.59 -3.37 5.26
C PRO A 195 -25.71 -2.65 4.49
N LYS A 196 -25.98 -1.38 4.79
CA LYS A 196 -26.98 -0.57 4.07
C LYS A 196 -26.57 -0.18 2.65
N ILE A 197 -25.26 -0.08 2.37
CA ILE A 197 -24.73 0.27 1.05
C ILE A 197 -24.47 -0.99 0.22
N PHE A 198 -24.14 -2.10 0.89
CA PHE A 198 -23.76 -3.35 0.26
C PHE A 198 -24.68 -4.48 0.74
N GLN A 199 -25.86 -4.53 0.13
CA GLN A 199 -26.96 -5.39 0.57
C GLN A 199 -26.96 -6.79 -0.06
N GLU A 200 -26.10 -7.02 -1.06
CA GLU A 200 -26.11 -8.22 -1.89
C GLU A 200 -24.76 -8.91 -1.87
N ASP A 201 -24.77 -10.23 -1.81
CA ASP A 201 -23.55 -11.00 -2.01
C ASP A 201 -23.06 -10.82 -3.45
N ARG A 202 -21.73 -10.74 -3.61
CA ARG A 202 -21.12 -10.54 -4.93
C ARG A 202 -19.97 -11.51 -5.15
N LEU A 203 -19.86 -12.02 -6.36
CA LEU A 203 -18.67 -12.72 -6.82
C LEU A 203 -17.89 -11.80 -7.76
N LEU A 204 -16.63 -11.57 -7.46
CA LEU A 204 -15.73 -10.70 -8.22
C LEU A 204 -14.57 -11.53 -8.76
N TYR A 205 -14.32 -11.43 -10.05
CA TYR A 205 -13.27 -12.17 -10.74
C TYR A 205 -12.24 -11.18 -11.25
N TYR A 206 -11.01 -11.26 -10.75
CA TYR A 206 -9.93 -10.35 -11.11
C TYR A 206 -8.84 -11.09 -11.89
N SER A 207 -8.38 -10.49 -12.99
CA SER A 207 -7.19 -10.96 -13.72
C SER A 207 -6.09 -9.89 -13.65
N PRO A 208 -4.83 -10.27 -13.34
CA PRO A 208 -3.70 -9.34 -13.32
C PRO A 208 -3.56 -8.58 -14.65
N TYR A 209 -3.20 -7.30 -14.56
CA TYR A 209 -3.04 -6.38 -15.69
C TYR A 209 -4.30 -6.15 -16.53
N VAL A 210 -5.45 -6.66 -16.09
CA VAL A 210 -6.75 -6.39 -16.71
C VAL A 210 -7.69 -5.77 -15.69
N GLY A 211 -7.77 -6.28 -14.46
CA GLY A 211 -8.72 -5.82 -13.45
C GLY A 211 -9.92 -6.75 -13.32
N LEU A 212 -11.10 -6.19 -13.04
CA LEU A 212 -12.34 -6.95 -12.88
C LEU A 212 -12.80 -7.48 -14.25
N VAL A 213 -12.78 -8.79 -14.44
CA VAL A 213 -13.15 -9.45 -15.70
C VAL A 213 -14.57 -10.01 -15.70
N LYS A 214 -15.12 -10.29 -14.51
CA LYS A 214 -16.51 -10.72 -14.33
C LYS A 214 -17.02 -10.33 -12.95
N LYS A 215 -18.29 -9.99 -12.88
CA LYS A 215 -19.01 -9.70 -11.64
C LYS A 215 -20.37 -10.40 -11.66
N VAL A 216 -20.68 -11.09 -10.56
CA VAL A 216 -21.99 -11.70 -10.34
C VAL A 216 -22.61 -11.04 -9.11
N ILE A 217 -23.82 -10.51 -9.26
CA ILE A 217 -24.61 -9.93 -8.19
C ILE A 217 -25.73 -10.92 -7.86
N MET A 218 -25.76 -11.38 -6.61
CA MET A 218 -26.71 -12.37 -6.12
C MET A 218 -27.71 -11.66 -5.19
N PRO A 219 -28.81 -11.13 -5.74
CA PRO A 219 -29.81 -10.44 -4.92
C PRO A 219 -30.53 -11.44 -4.01
N THR A 220 -31.07 -10.95 -2.89
CA THR A 220 -31.90 -11.76 -1.97
C THR A 220 -33.21 -12.22 -2.63
N SER A 221 -33.70 -11.46 -3.62
CA SER A 221 -34.88 -11.76 -4.42
C SER A 221 -34.68 -11.28 -5.86
N GLY A 222 -35.08 -12.08 -6.84
CA GLY A 222 -34.97 -11.76 -8.27
C GLY A 222 -33.83 -12.50 -8.96
N ASP A 223 -33.59 -12.14 -10.22
CA ASP A 223 -32.60 -12.82 -11.06
C ASP A 223 -31.17 -12.35 -10.77
N THR A 224 -30.25 -13.31 -10.82
CA THR A 224 -28.82 -13.02 -10.74
C THR A 224 -28.41 -12.14 -11.92
N THR A 225 -27.72 -11.03 -11.62
CA THR A 225 -27.13 -10.17 -12.65
C THR A 225 -25.67 -10.53 -12.84
N THR A 226 -25.29 -10.87 -14.07
CA THR A 226 -23.90 -11.18 -14.42
C THR A 226 -23.38 -10.14 -15.40
N LEU A 227 -22.27 -9.50 -15.06
CA LEU A 227 -21.52 -8.60 -15.92
C LEU A 227 -20.23 -9.30 -16.36
N GLU A 228 -20.03 -9.40 -17.67
CA GLU A 228 -18.87 -10.06 -18.27
C GLU A 228 -18.09 -9.06 -19.12
N LEU A 229 -16.77 -9.03 -18.96
CA LEU A 229 -15.93 -8.09 -19.68
C LEU A 229 -16.00 -8.39 -21.18
N LEU A 230 -16.30 -7.35 -21.96
CA LEU A 230 -16.41 -7.39 -23.41
C LEU A 230 -15.20 -6.73 -24.07
N ARG A 231 -14.79 -5.56 -23.58
CA ARG A 231 -13.63 -4.80 -24.10
C ARG A 231 -12.98 -4.04 -22.95
N TRP A 232 -11.67 -3.81 -23.05
CA TRP A 232 -10.96 -2.94 -22.14
C TRP A 232 -9.78 -2.29 -22.86
N ASN A 233 -9.30 -1.21 -22.29
CA ASN A 233 -7.98 -0.66 -22.57
C ASN A 233 -7.42 -0.17 -21.25
N VAL A 234 -6.25 -0.65 -20.87
CA VAL A 234 -5.66 -0.34 -19.58
C VAL A 234 -4.28 0.22 -19.78
N ILE A 235 -4.01 1.31 -19.07
CA ILE A 235 -2.70 1.94 -19.00
C ILE A 235 -2.14 1.55 -17.63
N PRO A 236 -1.15 0.63 -17.58
CA PRO A 236 -0.59 0.19 -16.31
C PRO A 236 0.05 1.36 -15.57
N TYR A 237 -0.02 1.32 -14.23
CA TYR A 237 0.56 2.34 -13.37
C TYR A 237 2.09 2.29 -13.37
#